data_AF-A0A665UBB4-F1
#
_entry.id   AF-A0A665UBB4-F1
#
_cell.length_a   1.000
_cell.length_b   1.000
_cell.length_c   1.000
_cell.angle_alpha   90.00
_cell.angle_beta   90.00
_cell.angle_gamma   90.00
#
_symmetry.space_group_name_H-M   'P 1'
#
loop_
_entity.id
_entity.type
_entity.pdbx_description
1 polymer ?
#
loop_
_entity_poly.entity_id
_entity_poly.type
_entity_poly.pdbx_seq_one_letter_code
_entity_poly.pdbx_strand_id
1 'polypeptide(L)'
;MEIDKASQPEATVKPLGLGQWSTAQFDSSAQQHKFLRLMGGFKKGFQPAAADTGKANTAMGKEAQQQLQQELIGEFERAQSRRMDFSNRGAGLGFTAPSKKKFSIDVNACRSVRFDD
;
A
#
# COMPACT_ATOMS: atom_id res chain seq x y z
N MET A 1 -22.69 6.63 12.51
CA MET A 1 -22.51 7.89 11.75
C MET A 1 -21.54 8.82 12.50
N GLU A 2 -20.34 8.34 12.86
CA GLU A 2 -19.36 9.12 13.66
C GLU A 2 -17.98 9.23 13.01
N ILE A 3 -17.78 8.65 11.83
CA ILE A 3 -16.47 8.60 11.16
C ILE A 3 -16.20 9.85 10.30
N ASP A 4 -17.22 10.66 10.00
CA ASP A 4 -17.10 11.84 9.12
C ASP A 4 -16.53 13.09 9.82
N LYS A 5 -16.45 13.10 11.16
CA LYS A 5 -16.05 14.31 11.90
C LYS A 5 -14.54 14.56 11.90
N ALA A 6 -13.74 13.54 11.59
CA ALA A 6 -12.28 13.67 11.42
C ALA A 6 -11.87 14.11 10.00
N SER A 7 -12.82 14.16 9.04
CA SER A 7 -12.52 14.43 7.63
C SER A 7 -12.59 15.92 7.26
N GLN A 8 -12.98 16.80 8.18
CA GLN A 8 -13.04 18.23 7.89
C GLN A 8 -11.69 18.91 8.20
N PRO A 9 -11.01 19.50 7.20
CA PRO A 9 -9.89 20.37 7.48
C PRO A 9 -10.43 21.66 8.12
N GLU A 10 -10.11 21.87 9.40
CA GLU A 10 -10.33 23.13 10.12
C GLU A 10 -9.82 24.30 9.26
N ALA A 11 -10.76 25.13 8.83
CA ALA A 11 -10.51 26.26 7.96
C ALA A 11 -9.76 27.35 8.73
N THR A 12 -8.45 27.46 8.51
CA THR A 12 -7.69 28.73 8.42
C THR A 12 -6.20 28.45 8.18
N VAL A 13 -5.87 27.87 7.03
CA VAL A 13 -4.47 27.87 6.56
C VAL A 13 -4.42 28.70 5.29
N LYS A 14 -3.95 29.94 5.43
CA LYS A 14 -3.46 30.78 4.32
C LYS A 14 -2.74 29.86 3.32
N PRO A 15 -2.96 29.98 1.99
CA PRO A 15 -2.45 28.99 1.03
C PRO A 15 -0.95 28.85 1.23
N LEU A 16 -0.55 27.76 1.90
CA LEU A 16 0.82 27.48 2.28
C LEU A 16 1.54 27.24 0.96
N GLY A 17 2.39 28.18 0.55
CA GLY A 17 2.68 28.46 -0.85
C GLY A 17 3.26 27.32 -1.69
N LEU A 18 3.58 26.17 -1.13
CA LEU A 18 4.02 24.97 -1.84
C LEU A 18 3.28 23.69 -1.48
N GLY A 19 2.40 23.71 -0.48
CA GLY A 19 1.84 22.48 0.09
C GLY A 19 2.91 21.42 0.34
N GLN A 20 2.47 20.17 0.26
CA GLN A 20 3.22 18.92 0.50
C GLN A 20 4.44 18.70 -0.42
N TRP A 21 4.64 19.55 -1.42
CA TRP A 21 5.71 19.43 -2.42
C TRP A 21 7.05 20.00 -1.96
N SER A 22 7.05 20.92 -0.97
CA SER A 22 8.31 21.45 -0.43
C SER A 22 9.11 20.41 0.35
N THR A 23 8.46 19.36 0.85
CA THR A 23 9.06 18.25 1.60
C THR A 23 9.69 17.16 0.72
N ALA A 24 9.55 17.25 -0.61
CA ALA A 24 10.19 16.28 -1.51
C ALA A 24 11.72 16.46 -1.52
N GLN A 25 12.45 15.36 -1.31
CA GLN A 25 13.91 15.34 -1.36
C GLN A 25 14.40 15.07 -2.78
N PHE A 26 15.37 15.86 -3.25
CA PHE A 26 16.00 15.72 -4.56
C PHE A 26 17.53 15.72 -4.41
N ASP A 27 18.22 15.09 -5.36
CA ASP A 27 19.68 15.01 -5.36
C ASP A 27 20.37 16.35 -5.71
N SER A 28 19.64 17.27 -6.33
CA SER A 28 20.15 18.57 -6.75
C SER A 28 19.14 19.68 -6.50
N SER A 29 19.63 20.83 -6.02
CA SER A 29 18.83 22.05 -5.88
C SER A 29 18.21 22.48 -7.22
N ALA A 30 18.90 22.27 -8.34
CA ALA A 30 18.38 22.59 -9.66
C ALA A 30 17.14 21.74 -10.01
N GLN A 31 17.15 20.45 -9.65
CA GLN A 31 16.00 19.56 -9.84
C GLN A 31 14.84 19.94 -8.93
N GLN A 32 15.13 20.27 -7.66
CA GLN A 32 14.12 20.77 -6.74
C GLN A 32 13.49 22.06 -7.25
N HIS A 33 14.28 23.04 -7.70
CA HIS A 33 13.74 24.28 -8.27
C HIS A 33 12.97 24.05 -9.57
N LYS A 34 13.41 23.13 -10.44
CA LYS A 34 12.66 22.76 -11.64
C LYS A 34 11.32 22.11 -11.28
N PHE A 35 11.33 21.18 -10.32
CA PHE A 35 10.15 20.51 -9.83
C PHE A 35 9.15 21.50 -9.24
N LEU A 36 9.60 22.34 -8.31
CA LEU A 36 8.75 23.36 -7.70
C LEU A 36 8.24 24.36 -8.76
N ARG A 37 8.99 24.64 -9.83
CA ARG A 37 8.52 25.46 -10.95
C ARG A 37 7.42 24.79 -11.77
N LEU A 38 7.58 23.50 -12.07
CA LEU A 38 6.56 22.70 -12.76
C LEU A 38 5.29 22.56 -11.93
N MET A 39 5.43 22.40 -10.61
CA MET A 39 4.30 22.26 -9.68
C MET A 39 3.63 23.60 -9.31
N GLY A 40 3.95 24.69 -10.01
CA GLY A 40 3.33 26.01 -9.75
C GLY A 40 3.78 26.68 -8.45
N GLY A 41 4.91 26.25 -7.91
CA GLY A 41 5.51 26.74 -6.67
C GLY A 41 6.15 28.13 -6.76
N PHE A 42 6.49 28.62 -7.95
CA PHE A 42 7.14 29.92 -8.16
C PHE A 42 6.20 31.04 -8.64
N LYS A 43 4.95 31.07 -8.15
CA LYS A 43 4.02 32.18 -8.46
C LYS A 43 4.43 33.47 -7.72
N LYS A 44 4.29 34.64 -8.37
CA LYS A 44 4.60 35.96 -7.76
C LYS A 44 3.73 36.17 -6.51
N GLY A 45 4.36 36.35 -5.35
CA GLY A 45 3.71 36.34 -4.01
C GLY A 45 4.04 35.09 -3.17
N PHE A 46 4.89 34.20 -3.68
CA PHE A 46 5.28 32.97 -3.00
C PHE A 46 6.35 33.21 -1.93
N GLN A 47 6.04 32.82 -0.69
CA GLN A 47 6.99 32.66 0.40
C GLN A 47 7.17 31.16 0.67
N PRO A 48 8.39 30.61 0.55
CA PRO A 48 8.65 29.24 0.95
C PRO A 48 8.41 29.12 2.45
N ALA A 49 7.45 28.27 2.83
CA ALA A 49 7.30 27.89 4.22
C ALA A 49 8.59 27.20 4.64
N ALA A 50 9.21 27.69 5.72
CA ALA A 50 10.36 27.05 6.32
C ALA A 50 10.04 25.56 6.55
N ALA A 51 11.00 24.69 6.23
CA ALA A 51 10.89 23.25 6.45
C ALA A 51 10.77 23.01 7.96
N ASP A 52 9.54 23.03 8.44
CA ASP A 52 9.21 22.79 9.84
C ASP A 52 9.37 21.29 10.08
N THR A 53 10.40 20.92 10.85
CA THR A 53 10.75 19.54 11.20
C THR A 53 9.67 18.84 12.02
N GLY A 54 8.60 19.55 12.42
CA GLY A 54 7.45 19.02 13.15
C GLY A 54 6.20 18.71 12.31
N LYS A 55 6.17 18.98 11.00
CA LYS A 55 4.99 18.70 10.15
C LYS A 55 5.07 17.34 9.48
N ALA A 56 3.93 16.66 9.36
CA ALA A 56 3.80 15.38 8.67
C ALA A 56 4.33 15.49 7.23
N ASN A 57 5.53 14.98 7.00
CA ASN A 57 6.13 14.88 5.67
C ASN A 57 5.23 13.99 4.81
N THR A 58 4.64 14.56 3.76
CA THR A 58 3.79 13.81 2.83
C THR A 58 4.63 13.14 1.74
N ALA A 59 5.79 13.70 1.42
CA ALA A 59 6.75 13.08 0.51
C ALA A 59 7.70 12.17 1.31
N MET A 60 7.88 10.94 0.83
CA MET A 60 8.80 9.98 1.40
C MET A 60 10.26 10.45 1.21
N GLY A 61 11.09 10.31 2.25
CA GLY A 61 12.51 10.64 2.19
C GLY A 61 13.31 9.64 1.35
N LYS A 62 14.53 10.01 0.98
CA LYS A 62 15.40 9.20 0.10
C LYS A 62 15.73 7.82 0.67
N GLU A 63 16.02 7.73 1.97
CA GLU A 63 16.33 6.45 2.64
C GLU A 63 15.12 5.51 2.65
N ALA A 64 13.96 6.03 3.08
CA ALA A 64 12.71 5.28 3.05
C ALA A 64 12.31 4.87 1.63
N GLN A 65 12.59 5.71 0.62
CA GLN A 65 12.38 5.35 -0.78
C GLN A 65 13.27 4.20 -1.22
N GLN A 66 14.56 4.21 -0.86
CA GLN A 66 15.48 3.13 -1.20
C GLN A 66 15.08 1.81 -0.54
N GLN A 67 14.67 1.88 0.73
CA GLN A 67 14.16 0.72 1.46
C GLN A 67 12.91 0.16 0.77
N LEU A 68 11.92 1.01 0.47
CA LEU A 68 10.71 0.59 -0.25
C LEU A 68 11.05 -0.05 -1.60
N GLN A 69 11.98 0.54 -2.35
CA GLN A 69 12.41 -0.01 -3.64
C GLN A 69 13.02 -1.41 -3.49
N GLN A 70 13.84 -1.62 -2.45
CA GLN A 70 14.43 -2.94 -2.17
C GLN A 70 13.35 -3.96 -1.78
N GLU A 71 12.39 -3.57 -0.96
CA GLU A 71 11.26 -4.41 -0.56
C GLU A 71 10.40 -4.80 -1.77
N LEU A 72 10.11 -3.85 -2.66
CA LEU A 72 9.34 -4.09 -3.90
C LEU A 72 10.03 -5.08 -4.84
N ILE A 73 11.36 -5.02 -4.96
CA ILE A 73 12.13 -6.01 -5.73
C ILE A 73 11.97 -7.40 -5.12
N GLY A 74 12.09 -7.52 -3.80
CA GLY A 74 11.89 -8.79 -3.10
C GLY A 74 10.46 -9.34 -3.22
N GLU A 75 9.45 -8.48 -3.17
CA GLU A 75 8.06 -8.89 -3.40
C GLU A 75 7.81 -9.35 -4.84
N PHE A 76 8.42 -8.67 -5.82
CA PHE A 76 8.33 -9.06 -7.22
C PHE A 76 8.91 -10.47 -7.44
N GLU A 77 10.11 -10.74 -6.93
CA GLU A 77 10.74 -12.06 -7.02
C GLU A 77 9.89 -13.14 -6.32
N ARG A 78 9.33 -12.82 -5.15
CA ARG A 78 8.42 -13.70 -4.41
C ARG A 78 7.13 -14.00 -5.18
N ALA A 79 6.55 -13.00 -5.83
CA ALA A 79 5.37 -13.18 -6.67
C ALA A 79 5.70 -14.02 -7.91
N GLN A 80 6.87 -13.80 -8.51
CA GLN A 80 7.33 -14.56 -9.66
C GLN A 80 7.59 -16.04 -9.30
N SER A 81 8.22 -16.35 -8.17
CA SER A 81 8.45 -17.74 -7.74
C SER A 81 7.14 -18.49 -7.49
N ARG A 82 6.15 -17.83 -6.86
CA ARG A 82 4.80 -18.39 -6.69
C ARG A 82 4.10 -18.70 -8.02
N ARG A 83 4.34 -17.91 -9.08
CA ARG A 83 3.80 -18.20 -10.42
C ARG A 83 4.44 -19.43 -11.06
N MET A 84 5.68 -19.76 -10.67
CA MET A 84 6.43 -20.91 -11.17
C MET A 84 6.18 -22.19 -10.37
N ASP A 85 5.44 -22.13 -9.26
CA ASP A 85 4.91 -23.29 -8.54
C ASP A 85 3.78 -23.95 -9.35
N PHE A 86 4.16 -24.66 -10.41
CA PHE A 86 3.25 -25.34 -11.33
C PHE A 86 2.37 -26.42 -10.66
N SER A 87 2.69 -26.81 -9.42
CA SER A 87 1.91 -27.78 -8.64
C SER A 87 0.48 -27.32 -8.34
N ASN A 88 0.24 -26.01 -8.26
CA ASN A 88 -1.07 -25.40 -7.96
C ASN A 88 -1.64 -24.59 -9.14
N ARG A 89 -1.22 -24.89 -10.39
CA ARG A 89 -1.71 -24.17 -11.56
C ARG A 89 -3.23 -24.35 -11.71
N GLY A 90 -3.99 -23.26 -11.58
CA GLY A 90 -5.45 -23.27 -11.67
C GLY A 90 -6.20 -23.51 -10.34
N ALA A 91 -5.49 -23.76 -9.24
CA ALA A 91 -6.06 -23.95 -7.90
C ALA A 91 -6.70 -22.67 -7.32
N GLY A 92 -6.17 -21.50 -7.68
CA GLY A 92 -6.50 -20.22 -7.07
C GLY A 92 -5.56 -19.87 -5.90
N LEU A 93 -5.38 -18.58 -5.63
CA LEU A 93 -4.52 -18.11 -4.55
C LEU A 93 -5.10 -18.56 -3.19
N GLY A 94 -4.32 -19.28 -2.39
CA GLY A 94 -4.74 -19.77 -1.07
C GLY A 94 -5.49 -21.10 -1.09
N PHE A 95 -5.66 -21.73 -2.25
CA PHE A 95 -6.24 -23.07 -2.35
C PHE A 95 -5.13 -24.12 -2.49
N THR A 96 -5.12 -25.09 -1.57
CA THR A 96 -4.30 -26.29 -1.66
C THR A 96 -5.22 -27.49 -1.81
N ALA A 97 -5.05 -28.25 -2.90
CA ALA A 97 -5.84 -29.45 -3.11
C ALA A 97 -5.61 -30.42 -1.93
N PRO A 98 -6.68 -30.97 -1.32
CA PRO A 98 -6.53 -32.01 -0.32
C PRO A 98 -5.69 -33.15 -0.88
N SER A 99 -4.87 -33.78 -0.04
CA SER A 99 -4.15 -35.00 -0.43
C SER A 99 -5.15 -36.00 -1.05
N LYS A 100 -4.73 -36.78 -2.06
CA LYS A 100 -5.56 -37.72 -2.87
C LYS A 100 -6.22 -38.88 -2.07
N LYS A 101 -6.70 -38.63 -0.85
CA LYS A 101 -7.52 -39.53 -0.06
C LYS A 101 -8.92 -39.51 -0.65
N LYS A 102 -9.21 -40.52 -1.49
CA LYS A 102 -10.57 -40.82 -1.91
C LYS A 102 -11.33 -41.28 -0.67
N PHE A 103 -12.32 -40.52 -0.21
CA PHE A 103 -13.29 -41.04 0.74
C PHE A 103 -14.37 -41.76 -0.08
N SER A 104 -14.69 -43.00 0.30
CA SER A 104 -15.78 -43.77 -0.28
C SER A 104 -16.99 -43.66 0.64
N ILE A 105 -18.13 -43.26 0.09
CA ILE A 105 -19.42 -43.36 0.79
C ILE A 105 -19.97 -44.73 0.42
N ASP A 106 -20.02 -45.65 1.39
CA ASP A 106 -20.72 -46.91 1.23
C ASP A 106 -22.22 -46.66 1.39
N VAL A 107 -22.96 -46.78 0.28
CA VAL A 107 -24.41 -46.57 0.22
C VAL A 107 -25.16 -47.58 1.10
N ASN A 108 -24.55 -48.74 1.36
CA ASN A 108 -25.15 -49.79 2.20
C ASN A 108 -24.80 -49.64 3.69
N ALA A 109 -23.85 -48.76 4.04
CA ALA A 109 -23.45 -48.52 5.41
C ALA A 109 -24.45 -47.59 6.13
N CYS A 110 -25.55 -48.15 6.62
CA CYS A 110 -26.43 -47.44 7.55
C CYS A 110 -25.89 -47.53 8.99
N ARG A 111 -25.39 -46.41 9.52
CA ARG A 111 -25.14 -46.21 10.96
C ARG A 111 -26.13 -45.19 11.51
N SER A 112 -27.43 -45.46 11.41
CA SER A 112 -28.43 -44.64 12.08
C SER A 112 -28.54 -45.06 13.55
N VAL A 113 -28.40 -44.09 14.45
CA VAL A 113 -28.73 -44.28 15.87
C VAL A 113 -30.17 -43.84 16.02
N ARG A 114 -31.05 -44.73 16.50
CA ARG A 114 -32.41 -44.36 16.89
C ARG A 114 -32.34 -43.69 18.26
N PHE A 115 -33.01 -42.56 18.39
CA PHE A 115 -33.29 -41.98 19.69
C PHE A 115 -34.60 -42.60 20.17
N ASP A 116 -34.61 -43.17 21.37
CA ASP A 116 -35.83 -43.54 22.06
C ASP A 116 -36.48 -42.28 22.65
N ASP A 117 -37.81 -42.17 22.54
CA ASP A 117 -38.63 -41.07 23.11
C ASP A 117 -38.71 -41.13 24.64
#